data_AF-A0A7J6SK29-F1
#
_entry.id   AF-A0A7J6SK29-F1
#
_cell.length_a   1.000
_cell.length_b   1.000
_cell.length_c   1.000
_cell.angle_alpha   90.00
_cell.angle_beta   90.00
_cell.angle_gamma   90.00
#
_symmetry.space_group_name_H-M   'P 1'
#
loop_
_entity.id
_entity.type
_entity.pdbx_description
1 polymer ?
#
loop_
_entity_poly.entity_id
_entity_poly.type
_entity_poly.pdbx_seq_one_letter_code
_entity_poly.pdbx_strand_id
1 'polypeptide(L)'
;ELRDLVPPDSAVRQMVSRLGVPTWVLTVGPMQHCLRCLTFLGIRDLLPNVIDTAMCNFETKRKSPCYRIAMNIAGVSDPSACILVDDSPANLEAAKQVGWRTVLVNPDGALQGPFPGVDYVIDNVTLLPTVLPECFNPTAAAESEASSDDEIISVSVNPYTGKRSRHIESIDTAPSESQFASFSSDIACED
;
A
#
# COMPACT_ATOMS: atom_id res chain seq x y z
N GLU A 1 -19.13 -27.42 -11.88
CA GLU A 1 -18.61 -26.50 -12.91
C GLU A 1 -17.80 -25.37 -12.26
N LEU A 2 -16.90 -24.67 -12.98
CA LEU A 2 -16.11 -23.56 -12.40
C LEU A 2 -16.98 -22.47 -11.75
N ARG A 3 -18.18 -22.27 -12.29
CA ARG A 3 -19.19 -21.33 -11.77
C ARG A 3 -19.64 -21.64 -10.34
N ASP A 4 -19.60 -22.91 -9.94
CA ASP A 4 -20.01 -23.32 -8.58
C ASP A 4 -18.89 -23.06 -7.56
N LEU A 5 -17.63 -23.00 -8.03
CA LEU A 5 -16.46 -22.71 -7.22
C LEU A 5 -16.19 -21.21 -7.07
N VAL A 6 -16.65 -20.40 -8.04
CA VAL A 6 -16.47 -18.94 -8.07
C VAL A 6 -17.82 -18.28 -8.28
N PRO A 7 -18.72 -18.32 -7.27
CA PRO A 7 -20.00 -17.64 -7.36
C PRO A 7 -19.81 -16.11 -7.37
N PRO A 8 -20.81 -15.35 -7.84
CA PRO A 8 -20.81 -13.90 -7.69
C PRO A 8 -20.68 -13.48 -6.22
N ASP A 9 -19.90 -12.42 -5.99
CA ASP A 9 -19.72 -11.85 -4.64
C ASP A 9 -20.00 -10.35 -4.67
N SER A 10 -21.14 -9.96 -4.09
CA SER A 10 -21.57 -8.57 -4.04
C SER A 10 -20.70 -7.70 -3.13
N ALA A 11 -20.12 -8.27 -2.07
CA ALA A 11 -19.28 -7.53 -1.15
C ALA A 11 -17.92 -7.20 -1.80
N VAL A 12 -17.33 -8.18 -2.51
CA VAL A 12 -16.13 -7.95 -3.31
C VAL A 12 -16.41 -6.95 -4.42
N ARG A 13 -17.52 -7.08 -5.17
CA ARG A 13 -17.88 -6.12 -6.22
C ARG A 13 -18.01 -4.69 -5.68
N GLN A 14 -18.69 -4.52 -4.55
CA GLN A 14 -18.85 -3.21 -3.92
C GLN A 14 -17.50 -2.62 -3.50
N MET A 15 -16.62 -3.42 -2.91
CA MET A 15 -15.27 -2.98 -2.53
C MET A 15 -14.45 -2.58 -3.76
N VAL A 16 -14.40 -3.42 -4.80
CA VAL A 16 -13.64 -3.14 -6.04
C VAL A 16 -14.17 -1.88 -6.75
N SER A 17 -15.49 -1.64 -6.76
CA SER A 17 -16.08 -0.44 -7.37
C SER A 17 -15.64 0.89 -6.75
N ARG A 18 -15.06 0.85 -5.54
CA ARG A 18 -14.56 2.01 -4.81
C ARG A 18 -13.06 2.24 -4.98
N LEU A 19 -12.34 1.36 -5.69
CA LEU A 19 -10.91 1.56 -5.92
C LEU A 19 -10.69 2.85 -6.70
N GLY A 20 -9.90 3.76 -6.11
CA GLY A 20 -9.50 5.03 -6.71
C GLY A 20 -8.15 4.95 -7.43
N VAL A 21 -7.52 3.77 -7.45
CA VAL A 21 -6.18 3.54 -8.00
C VAL A 21 -6.22 2.55 -9.17
N PRO A 22 -5.33 2.70 -10.17
CA PRO A 22 -5.17 1.70 -11.22
C PRO A 22 -4.88 0.31 -10.64
N THR A 23 -5.64 -0.69 -11.07
CA THR A 23 -5.59 -2.04 -10.52
C THR A 23 -5.44 -3.08 -11.63
N TRP A 24 -4.63 -4.10 -11.39
CA TRP A 24 -4.38 -5.23 -12.29
C TRP A 24 -4.59 -6.54 -11.56
N VAL A 25 -5.10 -7.54 -12.27
CA VAL A 25 -5.01 -8.93 -11.81
C VAL A 25 -3.70 -9.53 -12.30
N LEU A 26 -2.83 -9.93 -11.37
CA LEU A 26 -1.57 -10.62 -11.67
C LEU A 26 -1.70 -12.12 -11.38
N THR A 27 -1.66 -12.95 -12.42
CA THR A 27 -1.88 -14.39 -12.29
C THR A 27 -0.80 -15.24 -12.97
N VAL A 28 -0.46 -16.37 -12.34
CA VAL A 28 0.37 -17.43 -12.96
C VAL A 28 -0.45 -18.36 -13.85
N GLY A 29 -1.77 -18.18 -13.91
CA GLY A 29 -2.65 -18.92 -14.81
C GLY A 29 -2.76 -18.26 -16.20
N PRO A 30 -3.41 -18.94 -17.17
CA PRO A 30 -3.66 -18.38 -18.49
C PRO A 30 -4.78 -17.33 -18.46
N MET A 31 -4.66 -16.29 -19.30
CA MET A 31 -5.62 -15.19 -19.45
C MET A 31 -7.08 -15.67 -19.48
N GLN A 32 -7.39 -16.65 -20.32
CA GLN A 32 -8.77 -17.14 -20.51
C GLN A 32 -9.39 -17.69 -19.22
N HIS A 33 -8.61 -18.33 -18.36
CA HIS A 33 -9.11 -18.82 -17.08
C HIS A 33 -9.44 -17.66 -16.15
N CYS A 34 -8.52 -16.69 -16.03
CA CYS A 34 -8.71 -15.49 -15.23
C CYS A 34 -9.97 -14.72 -15.64
N LEU A 35 -10.15 -14.47 -16.95
CA LEU A 35 -11.31 -13.75 -17.47
C LEU A 35 -12.64 -14.43 -17.15
N ARG A 36 -12.69 -15.77 -17.20
CA ARG A 36 -13.89 -16.53 -16.78
C ARG A 36 -14.17 -16.38 -15.29
N CYS A 37 -13.15 -16.48 -14.44
CA CYS A 37 -13.29 -16.30 -13.00
C CYS A 37 -13.82 -14.88 -12.67
N LEU A 38 -13.24 -13.84 -13.28
CA LEU A 38 -13.72 -12.46 -13.10
C LEU A 38 -15.16 -12.26 -13.58
N THR A 39 -15.55 -12.95 -14.66
CA THR A 39 -16.92 -12.90 -15.18
C THR A 39 -17.90 -13.57 -14.23
N PHE A 40 -17.56 -14.75 -13.69
CA PHE A 40 -18.43 -15.46 -12.74
C PHE A 40 -18.51 -14.77 -11.38
N LEU A 41 -17.41 -14.22 -10.88
CA LEU A 41 -17.37 -13.40 -9.66
C LEU A 41 -18.15 -12.08 -9.84
N GLY A 42 -18.43 -11.69 -11.08
CA GLY A 42 -19.20 -10.49 -11.40
C GLY A 42 -18.41 -9.21 -11.21
N ILE A 43 -17.12 -9.19 -11.53
CA ILE A 43 -16.24 -8.01 -11.40
C ILE A 43 -15.37 -7.74 -12.65
N ARG A 44 -15.59 -8.46 -13.76
CA ARG A 44 -14.79 -8.32 -14.98
C ARG A 44 -14.80 -6.90 -15.56
N ASP A 45 -15.94 -6.21 -15.46
CA ASP A 45 -16.12 -4.83 -15.88
C ASP A 45 -15.36 -3.82 -15.02
N LEU A 46 -15.06 -4.18 -13.76
CA LEU A 46 -14.34 -3.32 -12.81
C LEU A 46 -12.82 -3.54 -12.83
N LEU A 47 -12.37 -4.72 -13.26
CA LEU A 47 -10.95 -5.07 -13.39
C LEU A 47 -10.61 -5.40 -14.86
N PRO A 48 -10.50 -4.38 -15.72
CA PRO A 48 -10.23 -4.58 -17.14
C PRO A 48 -8.82 -5.11 -17.40
N ASN A 49 -7.86 -4.77 -16.54
CA ASN A 49 -6.44 -5.08 -16.73
C ASN A 49 -6.05 -6.41 -16.08
N VAL A 50 -5.46 -7.29 -16.88
CA VAL A 50 -4.95 -8.60 -16.45
C VAL A 50 -3.55 -8.78 -17.00
N ILE A 51 -2.64 -9.25 -16.15
CA ILE A 51 -1.29 -9.69 -16.50
C ILE A 51 -1.24 -11.18 -16.19
N ASP A 52 -1.12 -11.98 -17.25
CA ASP A 52 -1.07 -13.44 -17.13
C ASP A 52 0.37 -13.98 -17.22
N THR A 53 0.51 -15.29 -17.05
CA THR A 53 1.84 -15.92 -17.05
C THR A 53 2.61 -15.73 -18.36
N ALA A 54 1.94 -15.70 -19.51
CA ALA A 54 2.59 -15.55 -20.80
C ALA A 54 3.16 -14.13 -20.96
N MET A 55 2.43 -13.12 -20.49
CA MET A 55 2.91 -11.73 -20.45
C MET A 55 4.11 -11.55 -19.51
N CYS A 56 4.21 -12.38 -18.47
CA CYS A 56 5.33 -12.41 -17.53
C CYS A 56 6.49 -13.33 -17.95
N ASN A 57 6.60 -13.72 -19.23
CA ASN A 57 7.63 -14.65 -19.72
C ASN A 57 7.69 -15.98 -18.95
N PHE A 58 6.54 -16.46 -18.45
CA PHE A 58 6.40 -17.66 -17.62
C PHE A 58 7.18 -17.61 -16.30
N GLU A 59 7.59 -16.43 -15.85
CA GLU A 59 8.15 -16.27 -14.51
C GLU A 59 7.07 -16.47 -13.45
N THR A 60 7.47 -17.08 -12.34
CA THR A 60 6.55 -17.30 -11.21
C THR A 60 6.54 -16.05 -10.32
N LYS A 61 5.40 -15.80 -9.64
CA LYS A 61 5.27 -14.76 -8.61
C LYS A 61 6.25 -14.93 -7.43
N ARG A 62 6.94 -16.07 -7.31
CA ARG A 62 7.98 -16.28 -6.28
C ARG A 62 9.33 -15.67 -6.64
N LYS A 63 9.43 -14.99 -7.80
CA LYS A 63 10.68 -14.40 -8.27
C LYS A 63 10.47 -12.94 -8.65
N SER A 64 11.45 -12.11 -8.31
CA SER A 64 11.48 -10.68 -8.61
C SER A 64 11.24 -10.29 -10.08
N PRO A 65 11.68 -11.05 -11.11
CA PRO A 65 11.42 -10.72 -12.52
C PRO A 65 9.93 -10.59 -12.85
N CYS A 66 9.05 -11.41 -12.25
CA CYS A 66 7.60 -11.34 -12.48
C CYS A 66 7.06 -9.94 -12.14
N TYR A 67 7.47 -9.38 -11.00
CA TYR A 67 7.03 -8.05 -10.55
C TYR A 67 7.61 -6.92 -11.38
N ARG A 68 8.88 -7.01 -11.77
CA ARG A 68 9.50 -6.00 -12.64
C ARG A 68 8.84 -5.96 -14.03
N ILE A 69 8.50 -7.13 -14.59
CA ILE A 69 7.75 -7.21 -15.84
C ILE A 69 6.35 -6.62 -15.67
N ALA A 70 5.66 -6.94 -14.57
CA ALA A 70 4.34 -6.38 -14.27
C ALA A 70 4.38 -4.85 -14.15
N MET A 71 5.39 -4.28 -13.48
CA MET A 71 5.62 -2.83 -13.40
C MET A 71 5.80 -2.22 -14.80
N ASN A 72 6.63 -2.83 -15.64
CA ASN A 72 6.85 -2.35 -17.01
C ASN A 72 5.57 -2.37 -17.85
N ILE A 73 4.75 -3.43 -17.73
CA ILE A 73 3.44 -3.51 -18.40
C ILE A 73 2.47 -2.45 -17.88
N ALA A 74 2.49 -2.18 -16.57
CA ALA A 74 1.64 -1.17 -15.93
C ALA A 74 2.16 0.27 -16.12
N GLY A 75 3.34 0.46 -16.71
CA GLY A 75 3.95 1.78 -16.90
C GLY A 75 4.43 2.43 -15.60
N VAL A 76 4.77 1.63 -14.58
CA VAL A 76 5.22 2.12 -13.26
C VAL A 76 6.73 1.94 -13.15
N SER A 77 7.45 3.00 -12.76
CA SER A 77 8.90 2.97 -12.56
C SER A 77 9.30 2.89 -11.09
N ASP A 78 8.48 3.44 -10.17
CA ASP A 78 8.74 3.42 -8.73
C ASP A 78 8.10 2.16 -8.09
N PRO A 79 8.90 1.22 -7.54
CA PRO A 79 8.36 0.04 -6.87
C PRO A 79 7.52 0.36 -5.64
N SER A 80 7.78 1.49 -4.96
CA SER A 80 7.08 1.85 -3.73
C SER A 80 5.62 2.25 -3.98
N ALA A 81 5.29 2.61 -5.23
CA ALA A 81 3.95 2.88 -5.71
C ALA A 81 3.12 1.61 -5.99
N CYS A 82 3.72 0.42 -5.90
CA CYS A 82 3.03 -0.84 -6.14
C CYS A 82 2.66 -1.57 -4.83
N ILE A 83 1.48 -2.20 -4.85
CA ILE A 83 0.97 -3.04 -3.75
C ILE A 83 0.62 -4.41 -4.31
N LEU A 84 1.08 -5.48 -3.67
CA LEU A 84 0.60 -6.84 -3.91
C LEU A 84 -0.38 -7.26 -2.83
N VAL A 85 -1.58 -7.68 -3.24
CA VAL A 85 -2.56 -8.38 -2.39
C VAL A 85 -2.61 -9.83 -2.86
N ASP A 86 -2.20 -10.77 -2.01
CA ASP A 86 -2.06 -12.19 -2.37
C ASP A 86 -2.28 -13.08 -1.14
N ASP A 87 -2.66 -14.34 -1.35
CA ASP A 87 -2.83 -15.35 -0.30
C ASP A 87 -1.54 -16.18 -0.06
N SER A 88 -0.50 -15.99 -0.88
CA SER A 88 0.75 -16.72 -0.76
C SER A 88 1.88 -15.88 -0.15
N PRO A 89 2.36 -16.21 1.07
CA PRO A 89 3.48 -15.51 1.69
C PRO A 89 4.75 -15.47 0.83
N ALA A 90 5.03 -16.52 0.07
CA ALA A 90 6.20 -16.57 -0.80
C ALA A 90 6.10 -15.63 -2.01
N ASN A 91 4.88 -15.33 -2.48
CA ASN A 91 4.69 -14.30 -3.51
C ASN A 91 4.94 -12.92 -2.89
N LEU A 92 4.36 -12.66 -1.72
CA LEU A 92 4.50 -11.39 -1.00
C LEU A 92 5.96 -11.10 -0.65
N GLU A 93 6.71 -12.08 -0.15
CA GLU A 93 8.14 -11.93 0.14
C GLU A 93 8.94 -11.50 -1.10
N ALA A 94 8.68 -12.15 -2.24
CA ALA A 94 9.34 -11.82 -3.50
C ALA A 94 8.95 -10.42 -4.03
N ALA A 95 7.69 -9.99 -3.82
CA ALA A 95 7.25 -8.62 -4.14
C ALA A 95 7.92 -7.60 -3.23
N LYS A 96 8.05 -7.91 -1.93
CA LYS A 96 8.72 -7.06 -0.95
C LYS A 96 10.18 -6.84 -1.29
N GLN A 97 10.88 -7.87 -1.75
CA GLN A 97 12.28 -7.77 -2.20
C GLN A 97 12.45 -6.81 -3.40
N VAL A 98 11.39 -6.59 -4.20
CA VAL A 98 11.40 -5.60 -5.30
C VAL A 98 11.08 -4.19 -4.79
N GLY A 99 10.51 -4.06 -3.59
CA GLY A 99 10.13 -2.78 -2.98
C GLY A 99 8.62 -2.52 -2.96
N TRP A 100 7.79 -3.49 -3.34
CA TRP A 100 6.33 -3.35 -3.27
C TRP A 100 5.85 -3.41 -1.81
N ARG A 101 4.75 -2.72 -1.52
CA ARG A 101 3.96 -2.95 -0.31
C ARG A 101 3.14 -4.23 -0.44
N THR A 102 2.81 -4.88 0.67
CA THR A 102 2.27 -6.24 0.65
C THR A 102 1.13 -6.45 1.65
N VAL A 103 0.07 -7.12 1.19
CA VAL A 103 -1.08 -7.50 2.01
C VAL A 103 -1.32 -8.99 1.85
N LEU A 104 -1.20 -9.73 2.96
CA LEU A 104 -1.57 -11.13 3.03
C LEU A 104 -3.07 -11.27 3.30
N VAL A 105 -3.77 -11.98 2.42
CA VAL A 105 -5.12 -12.46 2.70
C VAL A 105 -5.01 -13.86 3.32
N ASN A 106 -5.31 -13.98 4.61
CA ASN A 106 -5.19 -15.21 5.40
C ASN A 106 -6.53 -15.57 6.05
N PRO A 107 -7.48 -16.16 5.29
CA PRO A 107 -8.80 -16.52 5.79
C PRO A 107 -8.70 -17.41 7.04
N ASP A 108 -9.48 -17.07 8.06
CA ASP A 108 -9.57 -17.81 9.33
C ASP A 108 -8.22 -18.05 10.04
N GLY A 109 -7.17 -17.30 9.69
CA GLY A 109 -5.83 -17.52 10.23
C GLY A 109 -5.22 -18.86 9.80
N ALA A 110 -5.58 -19.39 8.64
CA ALA A 110 -5.16 -20.70 8.15
C ALA A 110 -3.62 -20.88 8.07
N LEU A 111 -2.88 -19.80 7.85
CA LEU A 111 -1.43 -19.77 7.87
C LEU A 111 -0.92 -19.27 9.22
N GLN A 112 0.16 -19.89 9.71
CA GLN A 112 0.90 -19.43 10.89
C GLN A 112 2.22 -18.76 10.50
N GLY A 113 2.55 -17.67 11.19
CA GLY A 113 3.74 -16.86 10.92
C GLY A 113 5.03 -17.42 11.55
N PRO A 114 6.17 -16.70 11.38
CA PRO A 114 6.25 -15.35 10.80
C PRO A 114 6.05 -15.33 9.28
N PHE A 115 5.63 -14.17 8.75
CA PHE A 115 5.52 -13.92 7.30
C PHE A 115 6.51 -12.82 6.89
N PRO A 116 7.77 -13.15 6.61
CA PRO A 116 8.74 -12.18 6.11
C PRO A 116 8.22 -11.46 4.88
N GLY A 117 8.34 -10.13 4.89
CA GLY A 117 7.92 -9.29 3.77
C GLY A 117 6.41 -9.17 3.57
N VAL A 118 5.63 -9.31 4.64
CA VAL A 118 4.21 -8.96 4.70
C VAL A 118 4.03 -7.70 5.56
N ASP A 119 3.40 -6.65 5.02
CA ASP A 119 3.13 -5.40 5.75
C ASP A 119 1.81 -5.44 6.51
N TYR A 120 0.77 -6.04 5.90
CA TYR A 120 -0.56 -6.18 6.50
C TYR A 120 -1.08 -7.60 6.35
N VAL A 121 -1.85 -8.06 7.34
CA VAL A 121 -2.58 -9.33 7.27
C VAL A 121 -4.06 -9.04 7.48
N ILE A 122 -4.90 -9.52 6.56
CA ILE A 122 -6.36 -9.45 6.64
C ILE A 122 -6.95 -10.84 6.42
N ASP A 123 -8.07 -11.15 7.05
CA ASP A 123 -8.76 -12.43 6.87
C ASP A 123 -9.56 -12.48 5.56
N ASN A 124 -10.05 -11.33 5.11
CA ASN A 124 -10.89 -11.19 3.93
C ASN A 124 -10.46 -9.98 3.09
N VAL A 125 -10.42 -10.14 1.77
CA VAL A 125 -10.09 -9.08 0.81
C VAL A 125 -11.02 -7.84 0.94
N THR A 126 -12.24 -7.99 1.43
CA THR A 126 -13.15 -6.85 1.65
C THR A 126 -12.66 -5.88 2.73
N LEU A 127 -11.67 -6.28 3.54
CA LEU A 127 -11.01 -5.43 4.53
C LEU A 127 -9.90 -4.55 3.96
N LEU A 128 -9.56 -4.64 2.67
CA LEU A 128 -8.55 -3.75 2.07
C LEU A 128 -8.73 -2.26 2.40
N PRO A 129 -9.96 -1.67 2.45
CA PRO A 129 -10.13 -0.28 2.83
C PRO A 129 -9.68 0.09 4.24
N THR A 130 -9.51 -0.88 5.15
CA THR A 130 -9.07 -0.60 6.53
C THR A 130 -7.54 -0.49 6.63
N VAL A 131 -6.82 -1.24 5.81
CA VAL A 131 -5.34 -1.29 5.80
C VAL A 131 -4.72 -0.39 4.73
N LEU A 132 -5.47 -0.06 3.68
CA LEU A 132 -5.04 0.78 2.55
C LEU A 132 -6.11 1.83 2.19
N PRO A 133 -6.55 2.69 3.15
CA PRO A 133 -7.61 3.66 2.90
C PRO A 133 -7.32 4.62 1.74
N GLU A 134 -6.06 4.94 1.48
CA GLU A 134 -5.61 5.79 0.38
C GLU A 134 -5.94 5.20 -0.99
N CYS A 135 -6.08 3.88 -1.12
CA CYS A 135 -6.44 3.23 -2.38
C CYS A 135 -7.94 3.37 -2.72
N PHE A 136 -8.77 3.81 -1.77
CA PHE A 136 -10.23 3.91 -1.91
C PHE A 136 -10.77 5.32 -1.79
N ASN A 137 -9.90 6.31 -1.57
CA ASN A 137 -10.30 7.70 -1.40
C ASN A 137 -9.80 8.53 -2.59
N PRO A 138 -10.63 8.76 -3.63
CA PRO A 138 -10.20 9.44 -4.85
C PRO A 138 -9.78 10.91 -4.62
N THR A 139 -10.08 11.48 -3.45
CA THR A 139 -9.76 12.88 -3.10
C THR A 139 -8.36 13.06 -2.49
N ALA A 140 -7.72 11.99 -1.96
CA ALA A 140 -6.46 12.13 -1.24
C ALA A 140 -5.25 12.39 -2.15
N ALA A 141 -5.29 11.96 -3.42
CA ALA A 141 -4.20 12.17 -4.36
C ALA A 141 -4.03 13.64 -4.80
N ALA A 142 -5.06 14.48 -4.63
CA ALA A 142 -5.00 15.90 -4.96
C ALA A 142 -4.52 16.79 -3.80
N GLU A 143 -4.55 16.28 -2.56
CA GLU A 143 -4.20 17.05 -1.36
C GLU A 143 -2.75 16.81 -0.91
N SER A 144 -2.11 15.71 -1.33
CA SER A 144 -0.74 15.36 -0.91
C SER A 144 0.38 16.10 -1.66
N GLU A 145 0.08 16.85 -2.71
CA GLU A 145 1.06 17.71 -3.42
C GLU A 145 1.07 19.17 -2.90
N ALA A 146 0.19 19.51 -1.96
CA ALA A 146 0.01 20.89 -1.49
C ALA A 146 0.00 20.99 0.04
N SER A 147 0.98 20.41 0.73
CA SER A 147 1.26 20.74 2.14
C SER A 147 2.66 20.27 2.52
N SER A 148 3.65 21.07 2.17
CA SER A 148 4.91 21.14 2.89
C SER A 148 4.74 22.17 4.00
N ASP A 149 4.31 21.73 5.18
CA ASP A 149 4.55 22.38 6.47
C ASP A 149 4.43 21.29 7.56
N ASP A 150 5.54 21.05 8.27
CA ASP A 150 5.65 20.07 9.35
C ASP A 150 4.78 20.48 10.56
N GLU A 151 3.55 20.00 10.63
CA GLU A 151 2.77 19.97 11.89
C GLU A 151 2.45 18.52 12.28
N ILE A 152 2.98 18.08 13.43
CA ILE A 152 2.65 16.76 14.00
C ILE A 152 1.23 16.85 14.60
N ILE A 153 0.24 16.37 13.86
CA ILE A 153 -1.12 16.22 14.35
C ILE A 153 -1.26 14.84 15.02
N SER A 154 -1.33 14.82 16.35
CA SER A 154 -1.69 13.59 17.06
C SER A 154 -3.22 13.47 17.13
N VAL A 155 -3.75 12.34 16.66
CA VAL A 155 -5.19 12.02 16.71
C VAL A 155 -5.38 10.84 17.63
N SER A 156 -6.13 11.06 18.72
CA SER A 156 -6.54 9.99 19.62
C SER A 156 -8.04 9.72 19.45
N VAL A 157 -8.39 8.44 19.47
CA VAL A 157 -9.79 7.97 19.36
C VAL A 157 -10.19 7.36 20.69
N ASN A 158 -11.26 7.86 21.29
CA ASN A 158 -11.81 7.26 22.50
C ASN A 158 -12.50 5.93 22.14
N PRO A 159 -12.03 4.78 22.66
CA PRO A 159 -12.51 3.45 22.25
C PRO A 159 -13.95 3.15 22.71
N TYR A 160 -14.51 3.93 23.62
CA TYR A 160 -15.87 3.72 24.14
C TYR A 160 -16.93 4.59 23.48
N THR A 161 -16.53 5.71 22.85
CA THR A 161 -17.48 6.68 22.29
C THR A 161 -17.27 6.96 20.81
N GLY A 162 -16.18 6.48 20.21
CA GLY A 162 -15.82 6.75 18.82
C GLY A 162 -15.50 8.22 18.51
N LYS A 163 -15.55 9.10 19.51
CA LYS A 163 -15.23 10.52 19.34
C LYS A 163 -13.74 10.70 19.14
N ARG A 164 -13.38 11.40 18.06
CA ARG A 164 -12.01 11.79 17.73
C ARG A 164 -11.68 13.13 18.41
N SER A 165 -10.50 13.22 19.01
CA SER A 165 -9.93 14.49 19.48
C SER A 165 -8.61 14.75 18.75
N ARG A 166 -8.34 16.01 18.42
CA ARG A 166 -7.08 16.44 17.79
C ARG A 166 -6.29 17.29 18.78
N HIS A 167 -4.99 17.04 18.88
CA HIS A 167 -4.08 17.91 19.62
C HIS A 167 -2.94 18.35 18.69
N ILE A 168 -2.69 19.65 18.66
CA ILE A 168 -1.59 20.26 17.91
C ILE A 168 -0.50 20.54 18.94
N GLU A 169 0.63 19.86 18.84
CA GLU A 169 1.82 20.19 19.62
C GLU A 169 2.71 21.10 18.76
N SER A 170 2.83 22.37 19.14
CA SER A 170 3.77 23.31 18.54
C SER A 170 5.19 22.98 19.00
N ILE A 171 6.10 22.72 18.07
CA ILE A 171 7.54 22.60 18.37
C ILE A 171 8.09 24.01 18.62
N ASP A 172 8.48 24.30 19.86
CA ASP A 172 9.31 25.47 20.17
C ASP A 172 10.69 25.28 19.51
N THR A 173 10.93 26.03 18.44
CA THR A 173 12.25 26.12 17.81
C THR A 173 13.14 27.03 18.68
N ALA A 174 14.24 26.47 19.19
CA ALA A 174 15.24 27.23 19.95
C ALA A 174 15.83 28.36 19.09
N PRO A 175 16.04 29.58 19.63
CA PRO A 175 16.63 30.66 18.86
C PRO A 175 18.12 30.39 18.60
N SER A 176 18.52 30.51 17.34
CA SER A 176 19.92 30.54 16.91
C SER A 176 20.59 31.86 17.31
N GLU A 177 21.58 31.81 18.20
CA GLU A 177 22.43 32.98 18.48
C GLU A 177 23.52 33.10 17.41
N SER A 178 23.31 34.04 16.50
CA SER A 178 24.39 34.75 15.81
C SER A 178 24.02 36.23 15.73
N GLN A 179 24.48 37.04 16.69
CA GLN A 179 24.71 38.46 16.46
C GLN A 179 25.76 39.01 17.43
N PHE A 180 26.86 39.44 16.80
CA PHE A 180 27.95 40.29 17.24
C PHE A 180 27.65 41.29 18.39
N ALA A 181 28.60 41.39 19.33
CA ALA A 181 29.00 42.68 19.89
C ALA A 181 30.47 42.67 20.38
N SER A 182 31.30 43.42 19.65
CA SER A 182 32.49 44.16 20.07
C SER A 182 32.74 44.28 21.60
N PHE A 183 33.92 43.84 22.05
CA PHE A 183 34.65 44.54 23.11
C PHE A 183 36.16 44.49 22.81
N SER A 184 36.75 45.67 22.72
CA SER A 184 38.19 45.94 22.61
C SER A 184 38.76 46.25 23.99
N SER A 185 40.06 45.99 24.18
CA SER A 185 40.99 46.45 25.26
C SER A 185 40.62 46.03 26.70
N ASP A 186 41.47 45.43 27.54
CA ASP A 186 42.90 45.66 27.80
C ASP A 186 43.44 44.59 28.80
N ILE A 187 44.75 44.25 28.71
CA ILE A 187 45.73 43.98 29.81
C ILE A 187 45.50 42.70 30.68
N ALA A 188 46.45 41.80 31.00
CA ALA A 188 47.92 41.76 30.98
C ALA A 188 48.44 40.30 30.93
N CYS A 189 49.70 40.16 30.50
CA CYS A 189 50.56 38.99 30.63
C CYS A 189 51.25 38.88 32.00
N GLU A 190 51.75 37.66 32.28
CA GLU A 190 52.85 37.28 33.20
C GLU A 190 52.50 37.21 34.71
N ASP A 191 52.89 36.19 35.49
CA ASP A 191 53.94 35.14 35.36
C ASP A 191 53.44 33.75 35.85
#